data_AF-A0A9E3KI45-F1
#
_entry.id   AF-A0A9E3KI45-F1
#
_cell.length_a   1.000
_cell.length_b   1.000
_cell.length_c   1.000
_cell.angle_alpha   90.00
_cell.angle_beta   90.00
_cell.angle_gamma   90.00
#
_symmetry.space_group_name_H-M   'P 1'
#
loop_
_entity.id
_entity.type
_entity.pdbx_description
1 polymer ?
#
loop_
_entity_poly.entity_id
_entity_poly.type
_entity_poly.pdbx_seq_one_letter_code
_entity_poly.pdbx_strand_id
1 'polypeptide(L)'
;MQKQDRYKTILVIVSGFLVIAWVLFVKDFTNAAQILAKVAIGIGLVSVFIPIAAKGIEWVWLKIAHILGWINSKILLGLIFFIFLLPIAWLSRLFTKDPLKLNGRQLKSLYNDRNHLYTKEDLENIW
;
A
#
# COMPACT_ATOMS: atom_id res chain seq x y z
N MET A 1 17.06 15.85 -12.01
CA MET A 1 15.85 16.51 -12.53
C MET A 1 16.25 17.79 -13.23
N GLN A 2 15.70 18.01 -14.43
CA GLN A 2 15.99 19.22 -15.19
C GLN A 2 15.37 20.43 -14.47
N LYS A 3 15.97 21.62 -14.61
CA LYS A 3 15.49 22.85 -13.99
C LYS A 3 13.99 23.12 -14.28
N GLN A 4 13.50 22.65 -15.44
CA GLN A 4 12.11 22.78 -15.86
C GLN A 4 11.13 21.92 -15.04
N ASP A 5 11.53 20.73 -14.60
CA ASP A 5 10.66 19.85 -13.80
C ASP A 5 10.39 20.44 -12.41
N ARG A 6 11.40 21.10 -11.82
CA ARG A 6 11.28 21.76 -10.53
C ARG A 6 10.21 22.85 -10.52
N TYR A 7 10.21 23.74 -11.51
CA TYR A 7 9.22 24.82 -11.58
C TYR A 7 7.81 24.26 -11.81
N LYS A 8 7.66 23.16 -12.55
CA LYS A 8 6.37 22.45 -12.67
C LYS A 8 5.91 21.94 -11.31
N THR A 9 6.77 21.27 -10.53
CA THR A 9 6.43 20.78 -9.19
C THR A 9 6.01 21.91 -8.27
N ILE A 10 6.73 23.02 -8.26
CA ILE A 10 6.41 24.18 -7.44
C ILE A 10 5.09 24.81 -7.87
N LEU A 11 4.84 24.92 -9.18
CA LEU A 11 3.58 25.42 -9.71
C LEU A 11 2.40 24.54 -9.28
N VAL A 12 2.57 23.21 -9.30
CA VAL A 12 1.57 22.25 -8.81
C VAL A 12 1.32 22.40 -7.31
N ILE A 13 2.36 22.64 -6.51
CA ILE A 13 2.22 22.89 -5.07
C ILE A 13 1.42 24.18 -4.82
N VAL A 14 1.77 25.26 -5.50
CA VAL A 14 1.09 26.56 -5.35
C VAL A 14 -0.36 26.47 -5.82
N SER A 15 -0.62 25.87 -6.99
CA SER A 15 -1.99 25.70 -7.49
C SER A 15 -2.82 24.83 -6.56
N GLY A 16 -2.26 23.74 -6.04
CA GLY A 16 -2.92 22.88 -5.05
C GLY A 16 -3.31 23.64 -3.78
N PHE A 17 -2.40 24.43 -3.21
CA PHE A 17 -2.70 25.25 -2.03
C PHE A 17 -3.73 26.35 -2.31
N LEU A 18 -3.74 26.95 -3.50
CA LEU A 18 -4.76 27.92 -3.87
C LEU A 18 -6.15 27.28 -4.02
N VAL A 19 -6.24 26.08 -4.59
CA VAL A 19 -7.50 25.34 -4.66
C VAL A 19 -8.01 24.99 -3.26
N ILE A 20 -7.13 24.55 -2.36
CA ILE A 20 -7.50 24.27 -0.96
C ILE A 20 -7.96 25.57 -0.26
N ALA A 21 -7.26 26.68 -0.45
CA ALA A 21 -7.67 27.98 0.09
C ALA A 21 -9.06 28.37 -0.41
N TRP A 22 -9.34 28.15 -1.70
CA TRP A 22 -10.66 28.43 -2.29
C TRP A 22 -11.76 27.55 -1.69
N VAL A 23 -11.52 26.25 -1.51
CA VAL A 23 -12.49 25.35 -0.86
C VAL A 23 -12.75 25.75 0.59
N LEU A 24 -11.72 26.17 1.33
CA LEU A 24 -11.86 26.64 2.71
C LEU A 24 -12.62 27.97 2.80
N PHE A 25 -12.45 28.83 1.80
CA PHE A 25 -13.20 30.08 1.68
C PHE A 25 -14.71 29.81 1.49
N VAL A 26 -15.07 28.80 0.69
CA VAL A 26 -16.48 28.39 0.49
C VAL A 26 -17.10 27.78 1.76
N LYS A 27 -16.29 27.26 2.69
CA LYS A 27 -16.74 26.67 3.96
C LYS A 27 -16.72 27.65 5.15
N ASP A 28 -16.72 28.96 4.90
CA ASP A 28 -16.71 30.04 5.90
C ASP A 28 -15.46 30.13 6.80
N PHE A 29 -14.37 29.40 6.49
CA PHE A 29 -13.08 29.53 7.17
C PHE A 29 -12.21 30.64 6.56
N THR A 30 -12.72 31.87 6.55
CA THR A 30 -12.15 33.01 5.81
C THR A 30 -10.73 33.39 6.24
N ASN A 31 -10.45 33.42 7.55
CA ASN A 31 -9.13 33.75 8.08
C ASN A 31 -8.07 32.72 7.66
N ALA A 32 -8.40 31.43 7.75
CA ALA A 32 -7.49 30.34 7.39
C ALA A 32 -7.22 30.33 5.88
N ALA A 33 -8.25 30.55 5.06
CA ALA A 33 -8.13 30.64 3.62
C ALA A 33 -7.20 31.79 3.18
N GLN A 34 -7.34 32.97 3.80
CA GLN A 34 -6.49 34.13 3.48
C GLN A 34 -5.02 33.90 3.85
N ILE A 35 -4.75 33.31 5.02
CA ILE A 35 -3.38 32.98 5.44
C ILE A 35 -2.77 31.97 4.47
N LEU A 36 -3.50 30.91 4.13
CA LEU A 36 -3.03 29.87 3.21
C LEU A 36 -2.73 30.41 1.81
N ALA A 37 -3.60 31.28 1.28
CA ALA A 37 -3.39 31.91 -0.02
C ALA A 37 -2.15 32.83 -0.03
N LYS A 38 -1.95 33.64 1.03
CA LYS A 38 -0.75 34.48 1.17
C LYS A 38 0.53 33.64 1.22
N VAL A 39 0.50 32.53 1.96
CA VAL A 39 1.62 31.58 2.05
C VAL A 39 1.90 30.94 0.69
N ALA A 40 0.88 30.49 -0.04
CA ALA A 40 1.04 29.89 -1.36
C ALA A 40 1.69 30.86 -2.36
N ILE A 41 1.22 32.11 -2.40
CA ILE A 41 1.79 33.16 -3.25
C ILE A 41 3.24 33.48 -2.84
N GLY A 42 3.50 33.60 -1.54
CA GLY A 42 4.84 33.83 -1.01
C GLY A 42 5.83 32.73 -1.39
N ILE A 43 5.43 31.46 -1.26
CA ILE A 43 6.23 30.30 -1.67
C ILE A 43 6.51 30.34 -3.18
N GLY A 44 5.50 30.66 -4.00
CA GLY A 44 5.64 30.79 -5.44
C GLY A 44 6.66 31.88 -5.82
N LEU A 45 6.53 33.07 -5.24
CA LEU A 45 7.44 34.19 -5.49
C LEU A 45 8.87 33.86 -5.05
N VAL A 46 9.06 33.40 -3.81
CA VAL A 46 10.38 33.04 -3.27
C VAL A 46 11.06 31.97 -4.12
N SER A 47 10.30 31.00 -4.65
CA SER A 47 10.82 29.94 -5.49
C SER A 47 11.28 30.41 -6.87
N VAL A 48 10.68 31.48 -7.41
CA VAL A 48 11.09 32.07 -8.69
C VAL A 48 12.39 32.86 -8.52
N PHE A 49 12.49 33.66 -7.46
CA PHE A 49 13.65 34.53 -7.23
C PHE A 49 14.85 33.80 -6.62
N ILE A 50 14.63 32.74 -5.81
CA ILE A 50 15.67 32.04 -5.07
C ILE A 50 15.72 30.56 -5.47
N PRO A 51 16.62 30.16 -6.40
CA PRO A 51 16.69 28.78 -6.91
C PRO A 51 17.15 27.76 -5.86
N ILE A 52 17.88 28.18 -4.82
CA ILE A 52 18.27 27.33 -3.69
C ILE A 52 17.04 26.94 -2.85
N ALA A 53 16.14 27.90 -2.60
CA ALA A 53 14.92 27.68 -1.82
C ALA A 53 13.96 26.75 -2.58
N ALA A 54 13.81 26.97 -3.89
CA ALA A 54 13.07 26.10 -4.78
C ALA A 54 13.55 24.64 -4.71
N LYS A 55 14.87 24.40 -4.66
CA LYS A 55 15.45 23.06 -4.52
C LYS A 55 15.12 22.43 -3.17
N GLY A 56 15.19 23.20 -2.09
CA GLY A 56 14.86 22.73 -0.74
C GLY A 56 13.39 22.33 -0.61
N ILE A 57 12.48 23.17 -1.13
CA ILE A 57 11.03 22.92 -1.11
C ILE A 57 10.70 21.65 -1.91
N GLU A 58 11.23 21.54 -3.13
CA GLU A 58 11.07 20.34 -3.96
C GLU A 58 11.57 19.08 -3.25
N TRP A 59 12.74 19.14 -2.62
CA TRP A 59 13.31 17.99 -1.92
C TRP A 59 12.43 17.54 -0.73
N VAL A 60 11.94 18.49 0.07
CA VAL A 60 11.02 18.20 1.17
C VAL A 60 9.72 17.59 0.63
N TRP A 61 9.15 18.18 -0.42
CA TRP A 61 7.92 17.70 -1.05
C TRP A 61 8.07 16.26 -1.57
N LEU A 62 9.16 15.97 -2.29
CA LEU A 62 9.44 14.63 -2.79
C LEU A 62 9.67 13.62 -1.66
N LYS A 63 10.30 14.03 -0.55
CA LYS A 63 10.48 13.16 0.62
C LYS A 63 9.14 12.80 1.26
N ILE A 64 8.22 13.77 1.36
CA ILE A 64 6.84 13.53 1.82
C ILE A 64 6.13 12.56 0.87
N ALA A 65 6.20 12.80 -0.44
CA ALA A 65 5.58 11.92 -1.44
C ALA A 65 6.13 10.49 -1.37
N HIS A 66 7.43 10.32 -1.13
CA HIS A 66 8.05 9.00 -0.96
C HIS A 66 7.54 8.26 0.27
N ILE A 67 7.44 8.95 1.42
CA ILE A 67 6.88 8.38 2.65
C ILE A 67 5.41 8.00 2.43
N LEU A 68 4.63 8.88 1.80
CA LEU A 68 3.23 8.64 1.50
C LEU A 68 3.05 7.43 0.56
N GLY A 69 3.92 7.31 -0.44
CA GLY A 69 3.97 6.14 -1.32
C GLY A 69 4.26 4.85 -0.56
N TRP A 70 5.23 4.85 0.35
CA TRP A 70 5.56 3.68 1.18
C TRP A 70 4.39 3.25 2.09
N ILE A 71 3.69 4.22 2.70
CA ILE A 71 2.49 3.96 3.49
C ILE A 71 1.39 3.40 2.59
N ASN A 72 1.13 4.03 1.44
CA ASN A 72 0.09 3.61 0.51
C ASN A 72 0.31 2.18 -0.01
N SER A 73 1.54 1.79 -0.33
CA SER A 73 1.85 0.42 -0.75
C SER A 73 1.49 -0.61 0.33
N LYS A 74 1.75 -0.30 1.60
CA LYS A 74 1.38 -1.18 2.72
C LYS A 74 -0.13 -1.26 2.93
N ILE A 75 -0.81 -0.11 2.86
CA ILE A 75 -2.27 -0.04 2.99
C ILE A 75 -2.92 -0.84 1.86
N LEU A 76 -2.49 -0.61 0.62
CA LEU A 76 -3.04 -1.30 -0.55
C LEU A 76 -2.84 -2.82 -0.45
N LEU A 77 -1.64 -3.27 -0.08
CA LEU A 77 -1.35 -4.69 0.08
C LEU A 77 -2.19 -5.31 1.22
N GLY A 78 -2.27 -4.62 2.36
CA GLY A 78 -3.12 -5.05 3.47
C GLY A 78 -4.59 -5.14 3.06
N LEU A 79 -5.10 -4.12 2.37
CA LEU A 79 -6.47 -4.07 1.89
C LEU A 79 -6.77 -5.19 0.90
N ILE A 80 -5.87 -5.47 -0.05
CA ILE A 80 -6.00 -6.62 -0.95
C ILE A 80 -5.99 -7.93 -0.18
N PHE A 81 -5.12 -8.08 0.82
CA PHE A 81 -5.07 -9.27 1.64
C PHE A 81 -6.39 -9.49 2.40
N PHE A 82 -6.90 -8.46 3.08
CA PHE A 82 -8.12 -8.60 3.89
C PHE A 82 -9.40 -8.73 3.04
N ILE A 83 -9.48 -8.07 1.88
CA ILE A 83 -10.68 -8.08 1.04
C ILE A 83 -10.74 -9.28 0.11
N PHE A 84 -9.60 -9.78 -0.38
CA PHE A 84 -9.56 -10.88 -1.34
C PHE A 84 -8.95 -12.14 -0.74
N LEU A 85 -7.69 -12.09 -0.31
CA LEU A 85 -6.98 -13.31 0.09
C LEU A 85 -7.57 -13.98 1.33
N LEU A 86 -7.92 -13.18 2.35
CA LEU A 86 -8.50 -13.68 3.60
C LEU A 86 -9.85 -14.37 3.38
N PRO A 87 -10.85 -13.76 2.72
CA PRO A 87 -12.11 -14.44 2.46
C PRO A 87 -11.93 -15.64 1.53
N ILE A 88 -11.04 -15.59 0.54
CA ILE A 88 -10.73 -16.76 -0.30
C ILE A 88 -10.17 -17.90 0.57
N ALA A 89 -9.25 -17.63 1.49
CA ALA A 89 -8.68 -18.64 2.38
C ALA A 89 -9.71 -19.20 3.38
N TRP A 90 -10.64 -18.37 3.86
CA TRP A 90 -11.76 -18.83 4.69
C TRP A 90 -12.71 -19.71 3.90
N LEU A 91 -13.08 -19.28 2.69
CA LEU A 91 -13.94 -20.05 1.80
C LEU A 91 -13.26 -21.39 1.44
N SER A 92 -11.97 -21.37 1.11
CA SER A 92 -11.22 -22.59 0.84
C SER A 92 -11.20 -23.50 2.07
N ARG A 93 -11.09 -22.98 3.29
CA ARG A 93 -11.14 -23.79 4.51
C ARG A 93 -12.52 -24.41 4.77
N LEU A 94 -13.60 -23.76 4.34
CA LEU A 94 -14.96 -24.29 4.45
C LEU A 94 -15.23 -25.39 3.40
N PHE A 95 -14.77 -25.21 2.16
CA PHE A 95 -15.06 -26.15 1.06
C PHE A 95 -13.99 -27.24 0.88
N THR A 96 -12.74 -26.98 1.27
CA THR A 96 -11.65 -27.95 1.13
C THR A 96 -11.66 -28.88 2.34
N LYS A 97 -12.05 -30.14 2.11
CA LYS A 97 -11.90 -31.19 3.13
C LYS A 97 -10.41 -31.41 3.39
N ASP A 98 -10.05 -31.29 4.67
CA ASP A 98 -8.73 -31.47 5.25
C ASP A 98 -7.83 -32.47 4.49
N PRO A 99 -6.99 -31.99 3.55
CA PRO A 99 -6.25 -32.85 2.64
C PRO A 99 -5.17 -33.64 3.38
N LEU A 100 -4.65 -33.08 4.47
CA LEU A 100 -3.67 -33.71 5.34
C LEU A 100 -4.33 -34.47 6.50
N LYS A 101 -5.67 -34.34 6.63
CA LYS A 101 -6.50 -35.13 7.52
C LYS A 101 -6.06 -34.89 9.01
N LEU A 102 -5.55 -33.70 9.31
CA LEU A 102 -4.88 -33.29 10.56
C LEU A 102 -5.85 -32.80 11.66
N ASN A 103 -7.06 -32.39 11.32
CA ASN A 103 -8.02 -31.87 12.29
C ASN A 103 -8.69 -33.01 13.06
N GLY A 104 -8.58 -32.96 14.40
CA GLY A 104 -9.31 -33.84 15.32
C GLY A 104 -8.62 -35.16 15.69
N ARG A 105 -7.34 -35.34 15.36
CA ARG A 105 -6.65 -36.62 15.53
C ARG A 105 -5.63 -36.58 16.69
N GLN A 106 -5.97 -37.19 17.83
CA GLN A 106 -4.97 -37.72 18.79
C GLN A 106 -4.28 -38.92 18.13
N LEU A 107 -3.39 -38.66 17.17
CA LEU A 107 -2.69 -39.73 16.46
C LEU A 107 -1.46 -40.19 17.23
N LYS A 108 -1.42 -41.48 17.56
CA LYS A 108 -0.19 -42.16 17.98
C LYS A 108 0.82 -42.33 16.84
N SER A 109 0.39 -42.31 15.56
CA SER A 109 1.25 -42.51 14.39
C SER A 109 0.64 -41.89 13.12
N LEU A 110 1.50 -41.44 12.20
CA LEU A 110 1.12 -40.96 10.87
C LEU A 110 0.96 -42.10 9.85
N TYR A 111 1.36 -43.32 10.20
CA TYR A 111 1.21 -44.51 9.35
C TYR A 111 -0.24 -45.00 9.37
N ASN A 112 -0.76 -45.39 8.19
CA ASN A 112 -1.99 -46.17 8.08
C ASN A 112 -1.64 -47.65 8.10
N ASP A 113 -2.35 -48.41 8.92
CA ASP A 113 -2.20 -49.86 8.97
C ASP A 113 -2.75 -50.47 7.67
N ARG A 114 -1.86 -51.00 6.84
CA ARG A 114 -2.24 -51.70 5.61
C ARG A 114 -2.38 -53.18 5.94
N ASN A 115 -3.60 -53.58 6.30
CA ASN A 115 -3.97 -54.99 6.47
C ASN A 115 -4.06 -55.69 5.10
N HIS A 116 -2.94 -55.75 4.40
CA HIS A 116 -2.79 -56.35 3.09
C HIS A 116 -1.94 -57.62 3.23
N LEU A 117 -2.50 -58.74 2.76
CA LEU A 117 -1.78 -60.00 2.63
C LEU A 117 -0.94 -59.94 1.35
N TYR A 118 0.37 -59.84 1.52
CA TYR A 118 1.33 -59.79 0.42
C TYR A 118 1.17 -61.00 -0.50
N THR A 119 1.01 -60.73 -1.80
CA THR A 119 1.01 -61.78 -2.82
C THR A 119 2.31 -61.73 -3.63
N LYS A 120 2.50 -62.73 -4.51
CA LYS A 120 3.73 -62.81 -5.32
C LYS A 120 3.87 -61.60 -6.25
N GLU A 121 2.75 -61.06 -6.72
CA GLU A 121 2.74 -59.91 -7.62
C GLU A 121 3.30 -58.64 -6.95
N ASP A 122 3.12 -58.47 -5.63
CA ASP A 122 3.67 -57.32 -4.89
C ASP A 122 5.19 -57.35 -4.73
N LEU A 123 5.80 -58.52 -4.94
CA LEU A 123 7.25 -58.72 -4.85
C LEU A 123 7.95 -58.53 -6.20
N GLU A 124 7.21 -58.42 -7.30
CA GLU A 124 7.78 -58.21 -8.63
C GLU A 124 8.27 -56.78 -8.83
N ASN A 125 7.68 -55.79 -8.14
CA ASN A 125 8.14 -54.40 -8.16
C ASN A 125 8.21 -53.83 -6.73
N ILE A 126 9.41 -53.91 -6.17
CA ILE A 126 9.76 -53.51 -4.79
C ILE A 126 10.09 -52.02 -4.64
N TRP A 127 10.08 -51.23 -5.73
CA TRP A 127 10.44 -49.80 -5.72
C TRP A 127 9.34 -48.91 -6.33
#